data_AF-A0A3N5ZI78-F1
#
_entry.id   AF-A0A3N5ZI78-F1
#
_cell.length_a   1.000
_cell.length_b   1.000
_cell.length_c   1.000
_cell.angle_alpha   90.00
_cell.angle_beta   90.00
_cell.angle_gamma   90.00
#
_symmetry.space_group_name_H-M   'P 1'
#
loop_
_entity.id
_entity.type
_entity.pdbx_description
1 polymer ?
#
loop_
_entity_poly.entity_id
_entity_poly.type
_entity_poly.pdbx_seq_one_letter_code
_entity_poly.pdbx_strand_id
1 'polypeptide(L)'
;MIWKLHQDGGRADAVVMPEERLSWPRTIGIGLQHLVAMFGATILVPLLTGFPPSTTIFFSGVGTLLFLALVGNQVPSYLGSSFAFIGPVLAAKAGGGMPAALGGICAAGALFFLVGALIQARGTRAIEVLLPPVVTGAVVALIGL
;
A
#
# COMPACT_ATOMS: atom_id res chain seq x y z
N MET A 1 23.24 -10.23 6.55
CA MET A 1 22.56 -10.40 5.26
C MET A 1 21.06 -10.53 5.54
N ILE A 2 20.23 -9.67 4.94
CA ILE A 2 18.80 -9.48 5.31
C ILE A 2 17.92 -10.64 4.86
N TRP A 3 18.31 -11.38 3.82
CA TRP A 3 17.57 -12.55 3.31
C TRP A 3 18.43 -13.80 3.20
N LYS A 4 17.85 -14.95 3.57
CA LYS A 4 18.43 -16.27 3.33
C LYS A 4 18.12 -16.73 1.90
N LEU A 5 19.08 -17.32 1.22
CA LEU A 5 18.83 -17.91 -0.09
C LEU A 5 17.97 -19.16 0.08
N HIS A 6 16.81 -19.20 -0.57
CA HIS A 6 15.93 -20.36 -0.57
C HIS A 6 16.64 -21.53 -1.24
N GLN A 7 16.82 -22.64 -0.50
CA GLN A 7 17.72 -23.74 -0.89
C GLN A 7 17.10 -24.69 -1.93
N ASP A 8 15.78 -24.67 -2.11
CA ASP A 8 15.12 -25.49 -3.12
C ASP A 8 15.21 -24.84 -4.50
N GLY A 9 16.16 -25.33 -5.29
CA GLY A 9 16.45 -24.86 -6.64
C GLY A 9 15.29 -24.99 -7.64
N GLY A 10 14.30 -24.11 -7.56
CA GLY A 10 13.38 -23.82 -8.67
C GLY A 10 12.17 -24.70 -8.83
N ARG A 11 11.70 -25.34 -7.76
CA ARG A 11 10.36 -25.94 -7.74
C ARG A 11 9.31 -24.82 -7.73
N ALA A 12 8.37 -24.86 -8.68
CA ALA A 12 7.31 -23.85 -8.82
C ALA A 12 6.28 -23.89 -7.67
N ASP A 13 6.26 -24.99 -6.92
CA ASP A 13 5.42 -25.30 -5.77
C ASP A 13 6.05 -24.94 -4.41
N ALA A 14 7.29 -24.44 -4.39
CA ALA A 14 7.98 -24.11 -3.14
C ALA A 14 7.45 -22.79 -2.55
N VAL A 15 7.04 -22.83 -1.28
CA VAL A 15 6.62 -21.64 -0.52
C VAL A 15 7.86 -20.85 -0.09
N VAL A 16 7.98 -19.61 -0.56
CA VAL A 16 9.09 -18.71 -0.20
C VAL A 16 8.64 -17.81 0.95
N MET A 17 9.34 -17.88 2.08
CA MET A 17 9.02 -17.04 3.25
C MET A 17 9.51 -15.58 3.06
N PRO A 18 8.95 -14.59 3.79
CA PRO A 18 9.37 -13.19 3.69
C PRO A 18 10.86 -12.92 3.97
N GLU A 19 11.48 -13.75 4.81
CA GLU A 19 12.91 -13.72 5.15
C GLU A 19 13.80 -14.44 4.13
N GLU A 20 13.21 -15.05 3.11
CA GLU A 20 13.90 -15.79 2.06
C GLU A 20 13.89 -15.03 0.74
N ARG A 21 14.89 -15.33 -0.09
CA ARG A 21 14.93 -14.86 -1.47
C ARG A 21 15.20 -16.02 -2.42
N LEU A 22 14.63 -15.93 -3.61
CA LEU A 22 15.01 -16.76 -4.74
C LEU A 22 16.37 -16.32 -5.32
N SER A 23 16.82 -17.02 -6.35
CA SER A 23 17.93 -16.57 -7.19
C SER A 23 17.63 -15.19 -7.77
N TRP A 24 18.66 -14.34 -7.92
CA TRP A 24 18.51 -12.96 -8.36
C TRP A 24 17.66 -12.77 -9.64
N PRO A 25 17.82 -13.58 -10.69
CA PRO A 25 16.98 -13.46 -11.89
C PRO A 25 15.49 -13.70 -11.61
N ARG A 26 15.17 -14.68 -10.75
CA ARG A 26 13.79 -14.99 -10.37
C ARG A 26 13.21 -13.93 -9.46
N THR A 27 13.98 -13.44 -8.48
CA THR A 27 13.56 -12.34 -7.60
C THR A 27 13.22 -11.09 -8.41
N ILE A 28 14.05 -10.74 -9.40
CA ILE A 28 13.76 -9.63 -10.32
C ILE A 28 12.50 -9.92 -11.14
N GLY A 29 12.34 -11.14 -11.68
CA GLY A 29 11.16 -11.53 -12.45
C GLY A 29 9.85 -11.43 -11.66
N ILE A 30 9.82 -11.93 -10.42
CA ILE A 30 8.66 -11.81 -9.53
C ILE A 30 8.41 -10.35 -9.14
N GLY A 31 9.47 -9.57 -8.90
CA GLY A 31 9.34 -8.12 -8.66
C GLY A 31 8.69 -7.38 -9.83
N LEU A 32 9.08 -7.72 -11.07
CA LEU A 32 8.45 -7.18 -12.28
C LEU A 32 6.98 -7.59 -12.40
N GLN A 33 6.65 -8.85 -12.11
CA GLN A 33 5.26 -9.32 -12.09
C GLN A 33 4.44 -8.52 -11.06
N HIS A 34 5.00 -8.28 -9.87
CA HIS A 34 4.33 -7.50 -8.83
C HIS A 34 4.10 -6.05 -9.26
N LEU A 35 5.10 -5.44 -9.92
CA LEU A 35 4.98 -4.09 -10.49
C LEU A 35 3.83 -4.03 -11.50
N VAL A 36 3.77 -4.97 -12.45
CA VAL A 36 2.69 -5.03 -13.45
C VAL A 36 1.33 -5.24 -12.78
N ALA A 37 1.25 -6.09 -11.76
CA ALA A 37 0.02 -6.36 -11.01
C ALA A 37 -0.53 -5.10 -10.32
N MET A 38 0.35 -4.28 -9.71
CA MET A 38 -0.04 -3.06 -9.00
C MET A 38 -0.25 -1.85 -9.91
N PHE A 39 0.25 -1.92 -11.16
CA PHE A 39 0.28 -0.80 -12.10
C PHE A 39 -1.11 -0.22 -12.41
N GLY A 40 -2.09 -1.09 -12.67
CA GLY A 40 -3.44 -0.69 -13.08
C GLY A 40 -4.10 0.26 -12.08
N ALA A 41 -4.18 -0.16 -10.81
CA ALA A 41 -4.75 0.66 -9.74
C ALA A 41 -3.94 1.94 -9.49
N THR A 42 -2.61 1.84 -9.55
CA THR A 42 -1.70 2.95 -9.24
C THR A 42 -1.81 4.11 -10.24
N ILE A 43 -2.15 3.83 -11.51
CA ILE A 43 -2.37 4.84 -12.55
C ILE A 43 -3.83 5.29 -12.63
N LEU A 44 -4.79 4.39 -12.38
CA LEU A 44 -6.20 4.70 -12.56
C LEU A 44 -6.65 5.86 -11.66
N VAL A 45 -6.32 5.81 -10.36
CA VAL A 45 -6.70 6.85 -9.40
C VAL A 45 -6.18 8.24 -9.78
N PRO A 46 -4.86 8.46 -10.00
CA PRO A 46 -4.36 9.78 -10.33
C PRO A 46 -4.93 10.30 -11.66
N LEU A 47 -5.19 9.42 -12.65
CA LEU A 47 -5.88 9.85 -13.87
C LEU A 47 -7.29 10.37 -13.60
N LEU A 48 -8.06 9.68 -12.75
CA LEU A 48 -9.42 10.08 -12.39
C LEU A 48 -9.47 11.37 -11.57
N THR A 49 -8.49 11.58 -10.68
CA THR A 49 -8.44 12.78 -9.82
C THR A 49 -7.72 13.96 -10.48
N GLY A 50 -6.98 13.72 -11.57
CA GLY A 50 -6.17 14.69 -12.29
C GLY A 50 -4.78 14.93 -11.69
N PHE A 51 -4.25 13.98 -10.92
CA PHE A 51 -2.86 13.99 -10.48
C PHE A 51 -1.93 13.40 -11.56
N PRO A 52 -0.66 13.83 -11.61
CA PRO A 52 0.33 13.24 -12.51
C PRO A 52 0.60 11.77 -12.15
N PRO A 53 0.37 10.80 -13.07
CA PRO A 53 0.60 9.38 -12.79
C PRO A 53 2.07 9.05 -12.52
N SER A 54 2.99 9.72 -13.21
CA SER A 54 4.44 9.53 -13.03
C SER A 54 4.90 9.85 -11.60
N THR A 55 4.44 10.98 -11.04
CA THR A 55 4.71 11.36 -9.66
C THR A 55 4.08 10.38 -8.67
N THR A 56 2.86 9.91 -8.96
CA THR A 56 2.15 8.95 -8.11
C THR A 56 2.89 7.62 -8.05
N ILE A 57 3.32 7.07 -9.20
CA ILE A 57 4.12 5.85 -9.26
C ILE A 57 5.46 6.03 -8.54
N PHE A 58 6.12 7.17 -8.73
CA PHE A 58 7.39 7.45 -8.08
C PHE A 58 7.26 7.44 -6.54
N PHE A 59 6.30 8.18 -5.99
CA PHE A 59 6.07 8.22 -4.54
C PHE A 59 5.47 6.93 -3.98
N SER A 60 4.71 6.17 -4.77
CA SER A 60 4.28 4.80 -4.45
C SER A 60 5.48 3.87 -4.24
N GLY A 61 6.46 3.93 -5.14
CA GLY A 61 7.72 3.18 -5.00
C GLY A 61 8.54 3.63 -3.80
N VAL A 62 8.76 4.94 -3.63
CA VAL A 62 9.51 5.50 -2.48
C VAL A 62 8.81 5.15 -1.17
N GLY A 63 7.49 5.29 -1.10
CA GLY A 63 6.69 4.93 0.07
C GLY A 63 6.82 3.46 0.41
N THR A 64 6.74 2.58 -0.60
CA THR A 64 6.90 1.13 -0.41
C THR A 64 8.28 0.80 0.17
N LEU A 65 9.35 1.39 -0.37
CA LEU A 65 10.71 1.20 0.17
C LEU A 65 10.84 1.70 1.61
N LEU A 66 10.26 2.86 1.91
CA LEU A 66 10.24 3.42 3.27
C LEU A 66 9.46 2.50 4.23
N PHE A 67 8.30 2.00 3.83
CA PHE A 67 7.48 1.08 4.62
C PHE A 67 8.25 -0.21 4.94
N LEU A 68 8.85 -0.84 3.93
CA LEU A 68 9.63 -2.05 4.12
C LEU A 68 10.83 -1.83 5.05
N ALA A 69 11.49 -0.67 4.94
CA ALA A 69 12.58 -0.29 5.85
C ALA A 69 12.09 -0.10 7.30
N LEU A 70 10.96 0.58 7.50
CA LEU A 70 10.40 0.84 8.83
C LEU A 70 9.91 -0.44 9.53
N VAL A 71 9.37 -1.40 8.79
CA VAL A 71 8.88 -2.67 9.32
C VAL A 71 9.98 -3.75 9.36
N GLY A 72 11.21 -3.42 8.96
CA GLY A 72 12.34 -4.34 8.97
C GLY A 72 12.15 -5.53 8.03
N ASN A 73 11.46 -5.33 6.90
CA ASN A 73 11.14 -6.35 5.90
C ASN A 73 10.38 -7.58 6.43
N GLN A 74 9.62 -7.43 7.52
CA GLN A 74 8.80 -8.53 8.06
C GLN A 74 7.41 -8.63 7.41
N VAL A 75 6.90 -7.52 6.88
CA VAL A 75 5.57 -7.45 6.23
C VAL A 75 5.76 -7.17 4.74
N PRO A 76 5.51 -8.16 3.85
CA PRO A 76 5.61 -7.96 2.41
C PRO A 76 4.37 -7.18 1.92
N SER A 77 4.48 -5.86 1.81
CA SER A 77 3.39 -5.01 1.31
C SER A 77 3.88 -3.99 0.29
N TYR A 78 3.03 -3.72 -0.70
CA TYR A 78 3.18 -2.63 -1.67
C TYR A 78 2.19 -1.50 -1.34
N LEU A 79 2.63 -0.24 -1.43
CA LEU A 79 1.79 0.92 -1.18
C LEU A 79 1.32 1.54 -2.49
N GLY A 80 0.12 1.18 -2.94
CA GLY A 80 -0.50 1.73 -4.17
C GLY A 80 -1.52 2.84 -3.93
N SER A 81 -2.15 3.30 -5.00
CA SER A 81 -3.20 4.33 -4.95
C SER A 81 -4.50 3.78 -4.35
N SER A 82 -5.08 4.50 -3.37
CA SER A 82 -6.31 4.09 -2.69
C SER A 82 -7.57 4.60 -3.38
N PHE A 83 -8.46 3.67 -3.78
CA PHE A 83 -9.72 4.01 -4.47
C PHE A 83 -10.70 4.72 -3.52
N ALA A 84 -10.59 4.47 -2.22
CA ALA A 84 -11.38 5.14 -1.18
C ALA A 84 -11.16 6.67 -1.17
N PHE A 85 -10.06 7.16 -1.73
CA PHE A 85 -9.76 8.59 -1.80
C PHE A 85 -10.33 9.29 -3.06
N ILE A 86 -10.86 8.56 -4.05
CA ILE A 86 -11.39 9.18 -5.27
C ILE A 86 -12.51 10.18 -4.94
N GLY A 87 -13.55 9.74 -4.24
CA GLY A 87 -14.70 10.58 -3.87
C GLY A 87 -14.30 11.83 -3.06
N PRO A 88 -13.59 11.66 -1.91
CA PRO A 88 -13.13 12.79 -1.10
C PRO A 88 -12.23 13.78 -1.85
N VAL A 89 -11.33 13.28 -2.71
CA VAL A 89 -10.44 14.14 -3.50
C VAL A 89 -11.23 14.95 -4.52
N LEU A 90 -12.18 14.34 -5.22
CA LEU A 90 -13.04 15.05 -6.17
C LEU A 90 -13.90 16.11 -5.46
N ALA A 91 -14.45 15.80 -4.29
CA ALA A 91 -15.21 16.74 -3.48
C ALA A 91 -14.34 17.93 -2.99
N ALA A 92 -13.16 17.65 -2.45
CA ALA A 92 -12.22 18.68 -2.00
C ALA A 92 -11.77 19.57 -3.17
N LYS A 93 -11.53 18.96 -4.34
CA LYS A 93 -11.16 19.68 -5.57
C LYS A 93 -12.28 20.58 -6.07
N ALA A 94 -13.54 20.16 -5.98
CA ALA A 94 -14.68 20.97 -6.37
C ALA A 94 -14.85 22.22 -5.47
N GLY A 95 -14.55 22.11 -4.17
CA GLY A 95 -14.69 23.22 -3.23
C GLY A 95 -13.48 24.17 -3.17
N GLY A 96 -12.26 23.64 -3.21
CA GLY A 96 -11.03 24.40 -2.97
C GLY A 96 -9.88 24.14 -3.96
N GLY A 97 -10.17 23.47 -5.07
CA GLY A 97 -9.19 23.17 -6.11
C GLY A 97 -8.15 22.12 -5.70
N MET A 98 -7.11 21.98 -6.53
CA MET A 98 -6.04 21.00 -6.29
C MET A 98 -5.29 21.20 -4.95
N PRO A 99 -5.00 22.43 -4.49
CA PRO A 99 -4.34 22.62 -3.20
C PRO A 99 -5.15 22.08 -2.01
N ALA A 100 -6.48 22.24 -2.03
CA ALA A 100 -7.34 21.69 -0.99
C ALA A 100 -7.33 20.16 -0.97
N ALA A 101 -7.34 19.52 -2.16
CA ALA A 101 -7.20 18.07 -2.27
C ALA A 101 -5.86 17.56 -1.72
N LEU A 102 -4.75 18.21 -2.07
CA LEU A 102 -3.42 17.86 -1.54
C LEU A 102 -3.33 18.07 -0.02
N GLY A 103 -3.84 19.19 0.48
CA GLY A 103 -3.91 19.45 1.92
C GLY A 103 -4.73 18.40 2.67
N GLY A 104 -5.86 17.97 2.09
CA GLY A 104 -6.69 16.89 2.63
C GLY A 104 -5.95 15.55 2.68
N ILE A 105 -5.20 15.20 1.63
CA ILE A 105 -4.37 13.98 1.61
C ILE A 105 -3.29 14.04 2.70
N CYS A 106 -2.60 15.16 2.83
CA CYS A 106 -1.58 15.34 3.89
C CYS A 106 -2.19 15.23 5.30
N ALA A 107 -3.36 15.84 5.52
CA ALA A 107 -4.07 15.77 6.80
C ALA A 107 -4.53 14.34 7.12
N ALA A 108 -5.03 13.60 6.12
CA ALA A 108 -5.39 12.19 6.27
C ALA A 108 -4.16 11.32 6.62
N GLY A 109 -3.02 11.57 5.98
CA GLY A 109 -1.76 10.89 6.31
C GLY A 109 -1.31 11.16 7.75
N ALA A 110 -1.39 12.42 8.20
CA ALA A 110 -1.11 12.77 9.60
C ALA A 110 -2.08 12.09 10.58
N LEU A 111 -3.37 12.03 10.24
CA LEU A 111 -4.37 11.32 11.03
C LEU A 111 -4.05 9.81 11.12
N PHE A 112 -3.69 9.17 10.02
CA PHE A 112 -3.29 7.75 10.02
C PHE A 112 -2.05 7.51 10.88
N PHE A 113 -1.06 8.41 10.84
CA PHE A 113 0.10 8.33 11.70
C PHE A 113 -0.28 8.43 13.19
N LEU A 114 -1.13 9.40 13.56
CA LEU A 114 -1.60 9.58 14.94
C LEU A 114 -2.40 8.38 15.45
N VAL A 115 -3.32 7.86 14.62
CA VAL A 115 -4.11 6.66 14.94
C VAL A 115 -3.19 5.45 15.10
N GLY A 116 -2.21 5.27 14.20
CA GLY A 116 -1.20 4.22 14.29
C GLY A 116 -0.36 4.31 15.57
N ALA A 117 0.11 5.50 15.94
CA ALA A 117 0.85 5.73 17.18
C ALA A 117 0.00 5.44 18.43
N LEU A 118 -1.28 5.82 18.41
CA LEU A 118 -2.21 5.55 19.51
C LEU A 118 -2.44 4.04 19.69
N ILE A 119 -2.66 3.32 18.58
CA ILE A 119 -2.82 1.87 18.58
C ILE A 119 -1.55 1.19 19.08
N GLN A 120 -0.38 1.65 18.65
CA GLN A 120 0.89 1.10 19.11
C GLN A 120 1.05 1.25 20.63
N ALA A 121 0.56 2.35 21.21
CA ALA A 121 0.62 2.59 22.66
C ALA A 121 -0.47 1.84 23.45
N ARG A 122 -1.68 1.66 22.91
CA ARG A 122 -2.86 1.14 23.63
C ARG A 122 -3.25 -0.31 23.28
N GLY A 123 -2.62 -0.90 22.28
CA GLY A 123 -2.93 -2.22 21.75
C GLY A 123 -4.02 -2.22 20.67
N THR A 124 -4.20 -3.37 20.01
CA THR A 124 -5.05 -3.56 18.82
C THR A 124 -6.53 -3.77 19.12
N ARG A 125 -6.92 -3.97 20.38
CA ARG A 125 -8.30 -4.32 20.77
C ARG A 125 -9.34 -3.33 20.26
N ALA A 126 -9.01 -2.03 20.20
CA ALA A 126 -9.91 -1.03 19.64
C ALA A 126 -10.24 -1.28 18.17
N ILE A 127 -9.26 -1.70 17.37
CA ILE A 127 -9.45 -2.07 15.96
C ILE A 127 -10.30 -3.33 15.85
N GLU A 128 -10.00 -4.35 16.65
CA GLU A 128 -10.73 -5.62 16.60
C GLU A 128 -12.22 -5.45 16.92
N VAL A 129 -12.55 -4.52 17.81
CA VAL A 129 -13.95 -4.20 18.17
C VAL A 129 -14.62 -3.32 17.12
N LEU A 130 -13.92 -2.31 16.59
CA LEU A 130 -14.49 -1.36 15.62
C LEU A 130 -14.58 -1.93 14.20
N LEU A 131 -13.62 -2.78 13.84
CA LEU A 131 -13.45 -3.35 12.51
C LEU A 131 -13.45 -4.89 12.57
N PRO A 132 -14.55 -5.51 13.06
CA PRO A 132 -14.67 -6.97 13.03
C PRO A 132 -14.64 -7.48 11.58
N PRO A 133 -14.33 -8.77 11.33
CA PRO A 133 -14.11 -9.30 9.98
C PRO A 133 -15.24 -9.01 8.98
N VAL A 134 -16.49 -8.99 9.45
CA VAL A 134 -17.66 -8.65 8.62
C VAL A 134 -17.64 -7.20 8.12
N VAL A 135 -17.20 -6.26 8.96
CA VAL A 135 -17.09 -4.84 8.60
C VAL A 135 -15.90 -4.63 7.68
N THR A 136 -14.74 -5.16 8.06
CA THR A 136 -13.52 -5.04 7.25
C THR A 136 -13.72 -5.66 5.86
N GLY A 137 -14.31 -6.87 5.78
CA GLY A 137 -14.59 -7.54 4.51
C GLY A 137 -15.58 -6.75 3.65
N ALA A 138 -16.67 -6.24 4.24
CA ALA A 138 -17.65 -5.44 3.51
C ALA A 138 -17.05 -4.14 2.97
N VAL A 139 -16.26 -3.42 3.77
CA VAL A 139 -15.60 -2.17 3.35
C VAL A 139 -14.60 -2.44 2.23
N VAL A 140 -13.77 -3.49 2.35
CA VAL A 140 -12.80 -3.84 1.30
C VAL A 140 -13.50 -4.25 0.00
N ALA A 141 -14.59 -5.00 0.07
CA ALA A 141 -15.38 -5.37 -1.11
C ALA A 141 -15.98 -4.12 -1.80
N LEU A 142 -16.49 -3.16 -1.04
CA LEU A 142 -17.04 -1.90 -1.56
C LEU A 142 -15.99 -0.99 -2.21
N ILE A 143 -14.73 -1.03 -1.75
CA ILE A 143 -13.64 -0.25 -2.36
C ILE A 143 -13.28 -0.80 -3.74
N GLY A 144 -13.44 -2.11 -3.96
CA GLY A 144 -13.07 -2.79 -5.20
C GLY A 144 -14.18 -2.92 -6.25
N LEU A 145 -15.44 -2.64 -5.89
CA LEU A 145 -16.62 -2.72 -6.76
C LEU A 145 -16.78 -1.44 -7.60
#